data_AF-A0A7W0X8A3-F1
#
_entry.id   AF-A0A7W0X8A3-F1
#
_cell.length_a   1.000
_cell.length_b   1.000
_cell.length_c   1.000
_cell.angle_alpha   90.00
_cell.angle_beta   90.00
_cell.angle_gamma   90.00
#
_symmetry.space_group_name_H-M   'P 1'
#
loop_
_entity.id
_entity.type
_entity.pdbx_description
1 polymer ?
#
loop_
_entity_poly.entity_id
_entity_poly.type
_entity_poly.pdbx_seq_one_letter_code
_entity_poly.pdbx_strand_id
1 'polypeptide(L)'
;MASTRATTIAFAAGRIAFGAGLIAAPETVAARWIGRDAKRGPVKVALRGLGARDIALSVGMLLTLDDPDRLAPWLALTIGSDLTDIAATLAVPAGKLPDNARWGTVALAGAAAAGGAALLVAAKR
;
A
#
# COMPACT_ATOMS: atom_id res chain seq x y z
N MET A 1 -19.65 -0.09 14.50
CA MET A 1 -19.08 1.27 14.43
C MET A 1 -17.73 1.39 15.14
N ALA A 2 -17.60 1.18 16.47
CA ALA A 2 -16.31 1.28 17.16
C ALA A 2 -15.22 0.30 16.64
N SER A 3 -15.60 -0.94 16.34
CA SER A 3 -14.68 -1.95 15.77
C SER A 3 -14.19 -1.58 14.35
N THR A 4 -15.09 -1.08 13.49
CA THR A 4 -14.73 -0.60 12.14
C THR A 4 -13.76 0.57 12.21
N ARG A 5 -14.00 1.52 13.11
CA ARG A 5 -13.12 2.68 13.31
C ARG A 5 -11.71 2.26 13.74
N ALA A 6 -11.61 1.40 14.76
CA ALA A 6 -10.32 0.87 15.21
C ALA A 6 -9.59 0.10 14.11
N THR A 7 -10.32 -0.70 13.31
CA THR A 7 -9.75 -1.45 12.19
C THR A 7 -9.25 -0.53 11.08
N THR A 8 -10.00 0.52 10.72
CA THR A 8 -9.56 1.51 9.74
C THR A 8 -8.31 2.26 10.21
N ILE A 9 -8.23 2.61 11.51
CA ILE A 9 -7.02 3.22 12.08
C ILE A 9 -5.83 2.27 11.99
N ALA A 10 -6.01 1.00 12.39
CA ALA A 10 -4.94 0.01 12.31
C ALA A 10 -4.46 -0.21 10.87
N PHE A 11 -5.41 -0.27 9.91
CA PHE A 11 -5.11 -0.39 8.50
C PHE A 11 -4.31 0.82 7.98
N ALA A 12 -4.75 2.05 8.27
CA ALA A 12 -4.04 3.27 7.88
C ALA A 12 -2.65 3.34 8.55
N ALA A 13 -2.52 2.98 9.83
CA ALA A 13 -1.26 2.97 10.54
C ALA A 13 -0.24 1.99 9.93
N GLY A 14 -0.69 0.79 9.55
CA GLY A 14 0.18 -0.20 8.88
C GLY A 14 0.74 0.32 7.55
N ARG A 15 -0.10 0.99 6.75
CA ARG A 15 0.32 1.62 5.48
C ARG A 15 1.28 2.80 5.72
N ILE A 16 0.99 3.66 6.70
CA ILE A 16 1.91 4.74 7.09
C ILE A 16 3.26 4.18 7.51
N ALA A 17 3.29 3.12 8.31
CA ALA A 17 4.53 2.48 8.72
C ALA A 17 5.31 1.91 7.52
N PHE A 18 4.62 1.27 6.58
CA PHE A 18 5.23 0.77 5.34
C PHE A 18 5.80 1.91 4.48
N GLY A 19 5.02 2.96 4.24
CA GLY A 19 5.45 4.15 3.49
C GLY A 19 6.61 4.89 4.15
N ALA A 20 6.59 5.03 5.48
CA ALA A 20 7.70 5.61 6.24
C ALA A 20 8.97 4.76 6.11
N GLY A 21 8.83 3.43 6.13
CA GLY A 21 9.92 2.49 5.86
C GLY A 21 10.53 2.68 4.47
N LEU A 22 9.70 2.86 3.43
CA LEU A 22 10.17 3.16 2.07
C LEU A 22 10.90 4.51 1.98
N ILE A 23 10.52 5.50 2.80
CA ILE A 23 11.19 6.80 2.84
C ILE A 23 12.55 6.71 3.53
N ALA A 24 12.56 6.14 4.75
CA ALA A 24 13.71 6.13 5.64
C ALA A 24 14.76 5.07 5.23
N ALA A 25 14.30 3.88 4.83
CA ALA A 25 15.14 2.73 4.52
C ALA A 25 14.70 2.00 3.24
N PRO A 26 14.65 2.69 2.08
CA PRO A 26 14.14 2.14 0.82
C PRO A 26 14.85 0.85 0.41
N GLU A 27 16.17 0.77 0.65
CA GLU A 27 16.97 -0.42 0.31
C GLU A 27 16.50 -1.64 1.09
N THR A 28 16.33 -1.52 2.40
CA THR A 28 15.95 -2.63 3.29
C THR A 28 14.53 -3.08 3.01
N VAL A 29 13.59 -2.15 2.87
CA VAL A 29 12.17 -2.45 2.69
C VAL A 29 11.90 -3.06 1.30
N ALA A 30 12.55 -2.54 0.25
CA ALA A 30 12.30 -2.99 -1.13
C ALA A 30 13.21 -4.15 -1.58
N ALA A 31 14.22 -4.56 -0.79
CA ALA A 31 15.17 -5.61 -1.19
C ALA A 31 14.51 -6.92 -1.64
N ARG A 32 13.44 -7.35 -0.96
CA ARG A 32 12.70 -8.58 -1.33
C ARG A 32 11.79 -8.40 -2.55
N TRP A 33 11.51 -7.16 -2.93
CA TRP A 33 10.62 -6.84 -4.05
C TRP A 33 11.39 -6.63 -5.36
N ILE A 34 12.49 -5.88 -5.33
CA ILE A 34 13.26 -5.50 -6.53
C ILE A 34 14.74 -5.90 -6.46
N GLY A 35 15.12 -6.69 -5.46
CA GLY A 35 16.47 -7.24 -5.34
C GLY A 35 17.55 -6.17 -5.22
N ARG A 36 18.65 -6.37 -5.98
CA ARG A 36 19.81 -5.47 -5.95
C ARG A 36 19.51 -4.07 -6.48
N ASP A 37 18.45 -3.89 -7.28
CA ASP A 37 18.08 -2.57 -7.78
C ASP A 37 17.64 -1.61 -6.67
N ALA A 38 17.21 -2.13 -5.51
CA ALA A 38 16.88 -1.32 -4.33
C ALA A 38 18.05 -0.44 -3.84
N LYS A 39 19.30 -0.79 -4.21
CA LYS A 39 20.51 -0.02 -3.86
C LYS A 39 20.70 1.21 -4.75
N ARG A 40 20.09 1.26 -5.94
CA ARG A 40 20.34 2.29 -6.97
C ARG A 40 19.69 3.61 -6.59
N GLY A 41 20.44 4.71 -6.72
CA GLY A 41 19.97 6.06 -6.38
C GLY A 41 18.64 6.45 -7.05
N PRO A 42 18.47 6.30 -8.38
CA PRO A 42 17.21 6.63 -9.06
C PRO A 42 16.02 5.81 -8.57
N VAL A 43 16.24 4.53 -8.25
CA VAL A 43 15.20 3.64 -7.69
C VAL A 43 14.80 4.11 -6.30
N LYS A 44 15.76 4.53 -5.46
CA LYS A 44 15.45 5.09 -4.13
C LYS A 44 14.56 6.33 -4.23
N VAL A 45 14.74 7.19 -5.24
CA VAL A 45 13.84 8.36 -5.45
C VAL A 45 12.41 7.88 -5.71
N ALA A 46 12.22 6.92 -6.61
CA ALA A 46 10.90 6.35 -6.90
C ALA A 46 10.26 5.70 -5.66
N LEU A 47 11.03 4.94 -4.88
CA LEU A 47 10.55 4.29 -3.65
C LEU A 47 10.13 5.31 -2.58
N ARG A 48 10.86 6.42 -2.43
CA ARG A 48 10.46 7.49 -1.50
C ARG A 48 9.18 8.18 -1.95
N GLY A 49 9.02 8.43 -3.25
CA GLY A 49 7.79 8.96 -3.81
C GLY A 49 6.59 8.01 -3.59
N LEU A 50 6.82 6.71 -3.78
CA LEU A 50 5.84 5.66 -3.51
C LEU A 50 5.43 5.65 -2.02
N GLY A 51 6.40 5.70 -1.10
CA GLY A 51 6.13 5.76 0.33
C GLY A 51 5.37 7.03 0.75
N ALA A 52 5.73 8.19 0.18
CA ALA A 52 5.03 9.44 0.43
C ALA A 52 3.58 9.41 -0.08
N ARG A 53 3.33 8.80 -1.25
CA ARG A 53 1.97 8.56 -1.77
C ARG A 53 1.14 7.75 -0.80
N ASP A 54 1.69 6.64 -0.30
CA ASP A 54 0.94 5.73 0.57
C ASP A 54 0.60 6.37 1.93
N ILE A 55 1.52 7.18 2.47
CA ILE A 55 1.25 8.03 3.64
C ILE A 55 0.14 9.03 3.35
N ALA A 56 0.20 9.75 2.23
CA ALA A 56 -0.80 10.77 1.90
C ALA A 56 -2.21 10.17 1.76
N LEU A 57 -2.35 9.01 1.11
CA LEU A 57 -3.61 8.28 1.00
C LEU A 57 -4.14 7.88 2.39
N SER A 58 -3.26 7.36 3.24
CA SER A 58 -3.61 6.90 4.59
C SER A 58 -3.97 8.04 5.53
N VAL A 59 -3.30 9.20 5.41
CA VAL A 59 -3.67 10.42 6.12
C VAL A 59 -5.05 10.90 5.66
N GLY A 60 -5.32 10.88 4.36
CA GLY A 60 -6.65 11.18 3.83
C GLY A 60 -7.75 10.32 4.47
N MET A 61 -7.52 9.01 4.59
CA MET A 61 -8.43 8.10 5.32
C MET A 61 -8.64 8.51 6.78
N LEU A 62 -7.57 8.85 7.50
CA LEU A 62 -7.66 9.22 8.92
C LEU A 62 -8.38 10.57 9.11
N LEU A 63 -8.17 11.53 8.22
CA LEU A 63 -8.81 12.85 8.26
C LEU A 63 -10.31 12.81 7.96
N THR A 64 -10.79 11.76 7.29
CA THR A 64 -12.21 11.58 6.96
C THR A 64 -12.85 10.42 7.69
N LEU A 65 -12.18 9.87 8.70
CA LEU A 65 -12.58 8.64 9.40
C LEU A 65 -14.00 8.66 9.96
N ASP A 66 -14.47 9.82 10.41
CA ASP A 66 -15.77 9.99 11.06
C ASP A 66 -16.90 10.35 10.06
N ASP A 67 -16.59 10.44 8.75
CA ASP A 67 -17.54 10.70 7.67
C ASP A 67 -17.43 9.61 6.58
N PRO A 68 -18.38 8.65 6.53
CA PRO A 68 -18.33 7.54 5.58
C PRO A 68 -18.28 7.95 4.10
N ASP A 69 -18.99 9.01 3.71
CA ASP A 69 -19.05 9.48 2.32
C ASP A 69 -17.71 10.08 1.90
N ARG A 70 -17.01 10.73 2.84
CA ARG A 70 -15.66 11.25 2.63
C ARG A 70 -14.57 10.21 2.82
N LEU A 71 -14.79 9.16 3.60
CA LEU A 71 -13.86 8.03 3.79
C LEU A 71 -13.82 7.11 2.57
N ALA A 72 -14.98 6.84 1.97
CA ALA A 72 -15.12 5.89 0.87
C ALA A 72 -14.17 6.15 -0.32
N PRO A 73 -13.99 7.39 -0.83
CA PRO A 73 -13.04 7.68 -1.90
C PRO A 73 -11.59 7.34 -1.53
N TRP A 74 -11.16 7.61 -0.29
CA TRP A 74 -9.79 7.30 0.13
C TRP A 74 -9.54 5.79 0.21
N LEU A 75 -10.50 5.03 0.72
CA LEU A 75 -10.44 3.56 0.68
C LEU A 75 -10.38 3.06 -0.77
N ALA A 76 -11.22 3.57 -1.66
CA ALA A 76 -11.20 3.20 -3.08
C ALA A 76 -9.85 3.51 -3.75
N LEU A 77 -9.24 4.65 -3.45
CA LEU A 77 -7.92 5.02 -3.97
C LEU A 77 -6.81 4.10 -3.44
N THR A 78 -6.85 3.70 -2.17
CA THR A 78 -5.88 2.71 -1.65
C THR A 78 -6.03 1.34 -2.31
N ILE A 79 -7.27 0.88 -2.54
CA ILE A 79 -7.53 -0.36 -3.28
C ILE A 79 -6.97 -0.26 -4.70
N GLY A 80 -7.25 0.83 -5.41
CA GLY A 80 -6.72 1.07 -6.76
C GLY A 80 -5.20 1.11 -6.81
N SER A 81 -4.56 1.72 -5.80
CA SER A 81 -3.10 1.72 -5.63
C SER A 81 -2.55 0.29 -5.52
N ASP A 82 -3.14 -0.52 -4.65
CA ASP A 82 -2.67 -1.90 -4.42
C ASP A 82 -2.87 -2.77 -5.67
N LEU A 83 -4.02 -2.63 -6.36
CA LEU A 83 -4.27 -3.32 -7.63
C LEU A 83 -3.28 -2.90 -8.73
N THR A 84 -2.88 -1.62 -8.74
CA THR A 84 -1.85 -1.12 -9.66
C THR A 84 -0.49 -1.77 -9.38
N ASP A 85 -0.12 -1.94 -8.11
CA ASP A 85 1.13 -2.60 -7.73
C ASP A 85 1.14 -4.09 -8.15
N ILE A 86 0.00 -4.77 -8.05
CA ILE A 86 -0.19 -6.12 -8.59
C ILE A 86 -0.02 -6.13 -10.11
N ALA A 87 -0.75 -5.28 -10.82
CA ALA A 87 -0.71 -5.22 -12.28
C ALA A 87 0.69 -4.91 -12.80
N ALA A 88 1.37 -3.92 -12.21
CA ALA A 88 2.74 -3.55 -12.55
C ALA A 88 3.71 -4.72 -12.31
N THR A 89 3.56 -5.45 -11.19
CA THR A 89 4.41 -6.60 -10.88
C THR A 89 4.19 -7.77 -11.84
N LEU A 90 2.93 -8.05 -12.21
CA LEU A 90 2.59 -9.13 -13.14
C LEU A 90 2.99 -8.82 -14.60
N ALA A 91 3.03 -7.54 -14.98
CA ALA A 91 3.47 -7.08 -16.29
C ALA A 91 4.98 -7.28 -16.53
N VAL A 92 5.79 -7.41 -15.47
CA VAL A 92 7.22 -7.66 -15.59
C VAL A 92 7.48 -9.10 -16.05
N PRO A 93 8.27 -9.35 -17.12
CA PRO A 93 8.57 -10.71 -17.59
C PRO A 93 9.16 -11.62 -16.51
N ALA A 94 8.90 -12.93 -16.63
CA ALA A 94 9.44 -13.94 -15.71
C ALA A 94 10.98 -13.91 -15.66
N GLY A 95 11.55 -14.13 -14.47
CA GLY A 95 13.00 -14.11 -14.24
C GLY A 95 13.64 -12.71 -14.21
N LYS A 96 12.85 -11.63 -14.30
CA LYS A 96 13.33 -10.23 -14.15
C LYS A 96 13.15 -9.66 -12.75
N LEU A 97 12.42 -10.36 -11.89
CA LEU A 97 12.26 -10.04 -10.47
C LEU A 97 12.81 -11.20 -9.61
N PRO A 98 13.12 -10.95 -8.32
CA PRO A 98 13.38 -12.04 -7.38
C PRO A 98 12.24 -13.07 -7.37
N ASP A 99 12.56 -14.35 -7.13
CA ASP A 99 11.61 -15.47 -7.27
C ASP A 99 10.34 -15.31 -6.43
N ASN A 100 10.47 -14.72 -5.24
CA ASN A 100 9.37 -14.47 -4.31
C ASN A 100 8.70 -13.10 -4.49
N ALA A 101 9.26 -12.19 -5.28
CA ALA A 101 8.75 -10.83 -5.40
C ALA A 101 7.36 -10.80 -6.03
N ARG A 102 7.15 -11.58 -7.10
CA ARG A 102 5.87 -11.60 -7.82
C ARG A 102 4.72 -12.02 -6.92
N TRP A 103 4.83 -13.20 -6.32
CA TRP A 103 3.78 -13.73 -5.46
C TRP A 103 3.72 -13.05 -4.10
N GLY A 104 4.85 -12.55 -3.59
CA GLY A 104 4.90 -11.72 -2.41
C GLY A 104 4.10 -10.42 -2.57
N THR A 105 4.26 -9.73 -3.71
CA THR A 105 3.46 -8.53 -4.00
C THR A 105 1.99 -8.87 -4.19
N VAL A 106 1.66 -9.92 -4.96
CA VAL A 106 0.26 -10.36 -5.12
C VAL A 106 -0.39 -10.65 -3.77
N ALA A 107 0.30 -11.34 -2.87
CA ALA A 107 -0.22 -11.65 -1.55
C ALA A 107 -0.39 -10.39 -0.69
N LEU A 108 0.63 -9.55 -0.60
CA LEU A 108 0.60 -8.35 0.26
C LEU A 108 -0.41 -7.32 -0.25
N ALA A 109 -0.29 -6.91 -1.52
CA ALA A 109 -1.18 -5.93 -2.13
C ALA A 109 -2.59 -6.49 -2.29
N GLY A 110 -2.74 -7.79 -2.56
CA GLY A 110 -4.05 -8.44 -2.63
C GLY A 110 -4.76 -8.46 -1.28
N ALA A 111 -4.04 -8.77 -0.19
CA ALA A 111 -4.58 -8.71 1.16
C ALA A 111 -4.95 -7.27 1.57
N ALA A 112 -4.12 -6.29 1.22
CA ALA A 112 -4.39 -4.88 1.49
C ALA A 112 -5.62 -4.38 0.70
N ALA A 113 -5.74 -4.72 -0.58
CA ALA A 113 -6.89 -4.41 -1.41
C ALA A 113 -8.18 -5.05 -0.88
N ALA A 114 -8.12 -6.33 -0.49
CA ALA A 114 -9.26 -7.03 0.10
C ALA A 114 -9.67 -6.42 1.45
N GLY A 115 -8.70 -6.07 2.30
CA GLY A 115 -8.93 -5.37 3.58
C GLY A 115 -9.58 -4.00 3.37
N GLY A 116 -9.07 -3.20 2.43
CA GLY A 116 -9.67 -1.92 2.06
C GLY A 116 -11.10 -2.06 1.54
N ALA A 117 -11.37 -3.08 0.71
CA ALA A 117 -12.71 -3.36 0.20
C ALA A 117 -13.68 -3.78 1.32
N ALA A 118 -13.23 -4.61 2.26
CA ALA A 118 -14.02 -5.00 3.42
C ALA A 118 -14.36 -3.78 4.30
N LEU A 119 -13.39 -2.89 4.55
CA LEU A 119 -13.60 -1.63 5.27
C LEU A 119 -14.56 -0.70 4.53
N LEU A 120 -14.46 -0.61 3.21
CA LEU A 120 -15.34 0.21 2.38
C LEU A 120 -16.78 -0.27 2.45
N VAL A 121 -17.01 -1.59 2.37
CA VAL A 121 -18.34 -2.18 2.54
C VAL A 121 -18.85 -1.96 3.97
N ALA A 122 -18.00 -2.10 4.98
CA ALA A 122 -18.36 -1.91 6.38
C ALA A 122 -18.67 -0.44 6.74
N ALA A 123 -18.06 0.54 6.06
CA ALA A 123 -18.30 1.96 6.28
C ALA A 123 -19.67 2.41 5.74
N LYS A 124 -20.21 1.72 4.73
CA LYS A 124 -21.52 2.03 4.11
C LYS A 124 -22.72 1.37 4.81
N ARG A 125 -22.49 0.57 5.85
CA ARG A 125 -23.52 -0.13 6.64
C ARG A 125 -23.74 0.60 7.96
#